data_AF-A0AAP0PWX1-F1
#
_entry.id   AF-A0AAP0PWX1-F1
#
_cell.length_a   1.000
_cell.length_b   1.000
_cell.length_c   1.000
_cell.angle_alpha   90.00
_cell.angle_beta   90.00
_cell.angle_gamma   90.00
#
_symmetry.space_group_name_H-M   'P 1'
#
loop_
_entity.id
_entity.type
_entity.pdbx_description
1 polymer ?
#
loop_
_entity_poly.entity_id
_entity_poly.type
_entity_poly.pdbx_seq_one_letter_code
_entity_poly.pdbx_strand_id
1 'polypeptide(L)'
;MKEDGVEDVKVKNVVFSGSENGVRIKSWARPSSGYVKGVTYQDITMNNVKNPIIIDERYCPDKRGCPNQSSGIKISQVTYQNIKGTSATPVAVNFQCSATNPCSGIRLQNVKLSYLNSAAKSSCVNAQASKPLSSSSASVYSTIINVVKLGAKPDGRTDSTESFNAAWAAACSSRGPALINVPKGKYLLKNVEFRGGSQYCKNTPRITFRIQGTLLAHLNNIKSENWVSFNQVQGVSIIGGGTLDARGSALWACKAANKNCPQGATSLRITNSKDIVIEGLRSVNSQMFNIVINRCENVDIRGVMISAPGDSPNTDGIHVQQSTGVTISKTGIKTGDDCISIGPGTKNLWMQYIACGPGHGISIGSLGKGMEEEGVENVTLRRAVFTGTENGLRIKAWGRPSNGFVKGVLFQHAIMKNVKNPIVIDQNYCPHNYNCPNQESGIRISDVRYEDIRGTSATQVAVKFDCSKKKPCEGIRLKDVKLTYKARRAQSTCVNAAVSAPVQAYVRCD
;
A
#
# COMPACT_ATOMS: atom_id res chain seq x y z
N MET A 1 20.09 -13.50 31.93
CA MET A 1 20.00 -14.45 30.79
C MET A 1 20.20 -13.68 29.49
N LYS A 2 20.76 -14.33 28.47
CA LYS A 2 20.87 -13.74 27.12
C LYS A 2 19.57 -14.04 26.38
N GLU A 3 18.84 -13.01 26.00
CA GLU A 3 17.59 -13.09 25.25
C GLU A 3 17.68 -12.13 24.05
N ASP A 4 17.12 -12.55 22.92
CA ASP A 4 17.04 -11.72 21.71
C ASP A 4 15.98 -10.62 21.84
N GLY A 5 15.99 -9.67 20.91
CA GLY A 5 15.09 -8.51 20.93
C GLY A 5 13.88 -8.65 20.02
N VAL A 6 12.88 -7.81 20.29
CA VAL A 6 11.75 -7.55 19.40
C VAL A 6 11.90 -6.14 18.84
N GLU A 7 11.94 -6.02 17.52
CA GLU A 7 12.07 -4.73 16.86
C GLU A 7 11.13 -4.54 15.67
N ASP A 8 10.82 -3.28 15.37
CA ASP A 8 10.10 -2.82 14.17
C ASP A 8 8.72 -3.46 13.92
N VAL A 9 8.00 -3.72 15.02
CA VAL A 9 6.64 -4.26 14.97
C VAL A 9 5.61 -3.16 14.72
N LYS A 10 4.78 -3.32 13.68
CA LYS A 10 3.65 -2.43 13.40
C LYS A 10 2.32 -3.18 13.50
N VAL A 11 1.43 -2.68 14.35
CA VAL A 11 0.05 -3.17 14.51
C VAL A 11 -0.90 -2.05 14.11
N LYS A 12 -1.68 -2.23 13.03
CA LYS A 12 -2.57 -1.19 12.49
C LYS A 12 -3.99 -1.68 12.21
N ASN A 13 -4.97 -0.78 12.34
CA ASN A 13 -6.37 -1.01 11.97
C ASN A 13 -7.03 -2.19 12.70
N VAL A 14 -6.87 -2.26 14.03
CA VAL A 14 -7.42 -3.33 14.86
C VAL A 14 -8.62 -2.82 15.67
N VAL A 15 -9.64 -3.66 15.84
CA VAL A 15 -10.77 -3.41 16.75
C VAL A 15 -10.75 -4.46 17.85
N PHE A 16 -10.63 -4.03 19.11
CA PHE A 16 -10.79 -4.87 20.28
C PHE A 16 -12.20 -4.67 20.85
N SER A 17 -12.95 -5.74 21.12
CA SER A 17 -14.31 -5.66 21.66
C SER A 17 -14.49 -6.64 22.80
N GLY A 18 -14.82 -6.13 24.00
CA GLY A 18 -15.06 -6.94 25.21
C GLY A 18 -13.85 -7.74 25.70
N SER A 19 -12.64 -7.44 25.21
CA SER A 19 -11.45 -8.19 25.55
C SER A 19 -10.89 -7.78 26.92
N GLU A 20 -10.20 -8.71 27.58
CA GLU A 20 -9.49 -8.41 28.82
C GLU A 20 -8.33 -7.43 28.59
N ASN A 21 -7.59 -7.60 27.49
CA ASN A 21 -6.45 -6.77 27.15
C ASN A 21 -6.60 -6.24 25.72
N GLY A 22 -6.16 -5.01 25.49
CA GLY A 22 -5.96 -4.45 24.16
C GLY A 22 -4.52 -4.69 23.70
N VAL A 23 -3.79 -3.61 23.42
CA VAL A 23 -2.38 -3.69 23.04
C VAL A 23 -1.50 -3.79 24.29
N ARG A 24 -0.60 -4.78 24.31
CA ARG A 24 0.19 -5.12 25.50
C ARG A 24 1.61 -5.50 25.14
N ILE A 25 2.57 -4.88 25.81
CA ILE A 25 3.96 -5.36 25.93
C ILE A 25 4.12 -5.92 27.35
N LYS A 26 4.70 -7.11 27.49
CA LYS A 26 4.93 -7.74 28.79
C LYS A 26 6.31 -8.37 28.88
N SER A 27 6.95 -8.25 30.03
CA SER A 27 8.23 -8.91 30.33
C SER A 27 8.25 -9.43 31.77
N TRP A 28 9.02 -10.49 32.01
CA TRP A 28 9.21 -11.05 33.35
C TRP A 28 10.09 -10.12 34.20
N ALA A 29 9.79 -10.06 35.50
CA ALA A 29 10.57 -9.34 36.51
C ALA A 29 11.89 -10.07 36.85
N ARG A 30 12.82 -10.16 35.89
CA ARG A 30 14.12 -10.83 36.05
C ARG A 30 15.23 -10.17 35.22
N PRO A 31 16.51 -10.32 35.61
CA PRO A 31 17.65 -9.87 34.81
C PRO A 31 17.71 -10.54 33.42
N SER A 32 17.76 -9.71 32.38
CA SER A 32 17.83 -10.10 30.96
C SER A 32 18.62 -9.06 30.16
N SER A 33 19.15 -9.45 29.00
CA SER A 33 19.79 -8.56 28.02
C SER A 33 18.88 -8.15 26.86
N GLY A 34 17.64 -8.66 26.82
CA GLY A 34 16.71 -8.45 25.71
C GLY A 34 16.17 -7.01 25.61
N TYR A 35 15.49 -6.72 24.52
CA TYR A 35 14.92 -5.39 24.27
C TYR A 35 13.63 -5.44 23.47
N VAL A 36 12.85 -4.37 23.56
CA VAL A 36 11.73 -4.07 22.68
C VAL A 36 11.92 -2.67 22.13
N LYS A 37 12.01 -2.50 20.81
CA LYS A 37 12.19 -1.17 20.19
C LYS A 37 11.39 -0.99 18.89
N GLY A 38 11.08 0.25 18.53
CA GLY A 38 10.46 0.56 17.23
C GLY A 38 9.01 0.04 17.07
N VAL A 39 8.28 -0.16 18.16
CA VAL A 39 6.91 -0.70 18.11
C VAL A 39 5.90 0.41 17.85
N THR A 40 5.01 0.22 16.87
CA THR A 40 3.94 1.18 16.55
C THR A 40 2.56 0.51 16.59
N TYR A 41 1.68 1.03 17.44
CA TYR A 41 0.26 0.68 17.50
C TYR A 41 -0.56 1.84 16.92
N GLN A 42 -1.22 1.64 15.78
CA GLN A 42 -1.85 2.74 15.03
C GLN A 42 -3.29 2.43 14.61
N ASP A 43 -4.17 3.44 14.67
CA ASP A 43 -5.54 3.37 14.15
C ASP A 43 -6.35 2.21 14.80
N ILE A 44 -6.37 2.19 16.14
CA ILE A 44 -7.00 1.11 16.92
C ILE A 44 -8.30 1.61 17.56
N THR A 45 -9.35 0.80 17.50
CA THR A 45 -10.61 1.05 18.21
C THR A 45 -10.78 0.08 19.38
N MET A 46 -11.05 0.60 20.57
CA MET A 46 -11.31 -0.15 21.79
C MET A 46 -12.80 -0.06 22.12
N ASN A 47 -13.49 -1.19 22.24
CA ASN A 47 -14.89 -1.23 22.64
C ASN A 47 -15.00 -2.02 23.94
N ASN A 48 -15.16 -1.31 25.05
CA ASN A 48 -15.34 -1.88 26.38
C ASN A 48 -14.21 -2.87 26.75
N VAL A 49 -12.96 -2.45 26.55
CA VAL A 49 -11.77 -3.29 26.83
C VAL A 49 -11.30 -3.07 28.26
N LYS A 50 -11.03 -4.13 29.02
CA LYS A 50 -10.69 -4.01 30.46
C LYS A 50 -9.35 -3.30 30.69
N ASN A 51 -8.32 -3.68 29.94
CA ASN A 51 -6.99 -3.06 29.98
C ASN A 51 -6.54 -2.66 28.56
N PRO A 52 -6.95 -1.48 28.04
CA PRO A 52 -6.74 -1.09 26.65
C PRO A 52 -5.27 -1.00 26.21
N ILE A 53 -4.42 -0.32 26.97
CA ILE A 53 -3.02 -0.07 26.62
C ILE A 53 -2.13 -0.42 27.81
N ILE A 54 -1.22 -1.39 27.64
CA ILE A 54 -0.39 -1.92 28.73
C ILE A 54 1.08 -2.03 28.34
N ILE A 55 1.95 -1.61 29.25
CA ILE A 55 3.33 -2.10 29.37
C ILE A 55 3.46 -2.68 30.78
N ASP A 56 3.74 -3.98 30.88
CA ASP A 56 3.86 -4.68 32.16
C ASP A 56 5.21 -5.41 32.24
N GLU A 57 6.20 -4.76 32.84
CA GLU A 57 7.52 -5.35 33.13
C GLU A 57 7.58 -6.04 34.50
N ARG A 58 6.43 -6.17 35.18
CA ARG A 58 6.27 -7.00 36.37
C ARG A 58 5.37 -8.20 36.11
N TYR A 59 5.27 -8.61 34.85
CA TYR A 59 4.38 -9.69 34.46
C TYR A 59 4.82 -11.01 35.10
N CYS A 60 3.93 -11.57 35.92
CA CYS A 60 4.12 -12.84 36.61
C CYS A 60 2.86 -13.69 36.44
N PRO A 61 2.87 -14.70 35.55
CA PRO A 61 1.69 -15.52 35.31
C PRO A 61 1.40 -16.55 36.42
N ASP A 62 2.38 -16.87 37.26
CA ASP A 62 2.30 -17.99 38.21
C ASP A 62 1.96 -17.54 39.65
N LYS A 63 1.06 -18.26 40.31
CA LYS A 63 0.62 -18.04 41.71
C LYS A 63 1.73 -18.23 42.76
N ARG A 64 2.98 -18.50 42.36
CA ARG A 64 4.13 -18.78 43.25
C ARG A 64 4.89 -17.51 43.68
N GLY A 65 4.41 -16.34 43.28
CA GLY A 65 5.01 -15.05 43.63
C GLY A 65 6.03 -14.57 42.59
N CYS A 66 6.09 -13.26 42.38
CA CYS A 66 7.11 -12.63 41.55
C CYS A 66 8.47 -12.67 42.26
N PRO A 67 9.59 -12.88 41.54
CA PRO A 67 10.90 -12.51 42.06
C PRO A 67 10.87 -11.02 42.44
N ASN A 68 11.41 -10.66 43.61
CA ASN A 68 11.60 -9.26 43.98
C ASN A 68 12.80 -8.66 43.22
N GLN A 69 12.74 -8.70 41.89
CA GLN A 69 13.79 -8.29 40.97
C GLN A 69 13.22 -7.37 39.89
N SER A 70 14.08 -6.53 39.33
CA SER A 70 13.70 -5.64 38.22
C SER A 70 13.87 -6.35 36.88
N SER A 71 12.98 -6.06 35.91
CA SER A 71 13.16 -6.58 34.55
C SER A 71 14.41 -5.99 33.91
N GLY A 72 15.19 -6.85 33.26
CA GLY A 72 16.34 -6.46 32.45
C GLY A 72 15.99 -6.02 31.03
N ILE A 73 14.73 -6.20 30.59
CA ILE A 73 14.31 -5.83 29.24
C ILE A 73 14.33 -4.32 29.07
N LYS A 74 14.87 -3.86 27.94
CA LYS A 74 14.90 -2.44 27.59
C LYS A 74 13.78 -2.12 26.60
N ILE A 75 12.74 -1.41 27.05
CA ILE A 75 11.64 -0.97 26.19
C ILE A 75 11.87 0.47 25.74
N SER A 76 11.93 0.69 24.43
CA SER A 76 12.14 2.02 23.86
C SER A 76 11.35 2.29 22.58
N GLN A 77 11.14 3.56 22.23
CA GLN A 77 10.57 3.98 20.93
C GLN A 77 9.21 3.31 20.61
N VAL A 78 8.32 3.24 21.59
CA VAL A 78 6.96 2.69 21.40
C VAL A 78 5.98 3.83 21.11
N THR A 79 5.29 3.77 19.97
CA THR A 79 4.32 4.79 19.56
C THR A 79 2.91 4.22 19.55
N TYR A 80 1.99 4.88 20.26
CA TYR A 80 0.55 4.64 20.20
C TYR A 80 -0.10 5.83 19.51
N GLN A 81 -0.73 5.61 18.36
CA GLN A 81 -1.25 6.66 17.49
C GLN A 81 -2.70 6.41 17.09
N ASN A 82 -3.56 7.43 17.20
CA ASN A 82 -4.97 7.38 16.77
C ASN A 82 -5.74 6.21 17.41
N ILE A 83 -5.58 5.99 18.72
CA ILE A 83 -6.32 4.96 19.45
C ILE A 83 -7.55 5.60 20.09
N LYS A 84 -8.74 5.03 19.85
CA LYS A 84 -10.01 5.62 20.34
C LYS A 84 -10.97 4.57 20.90
N GLY A 85 -11.90 5.01 21.76
CA GLY A 85 -13.06 4.21 22.17
C GLY A 85 -13.26 4.15 23.69
N THR A 86 -13.72 3.01 24.21
CA THR A 86 -14.15 2.83 25.60
C THR A 86 -13.33 1.78 26.35
N SER A 87 -13.01 2.10 27.60
CA SER A 87 -12.42 1.21 28.59
C SER A 87 -13.50 0.66 29.52
N ALA A 88 -13.40 -0.62 29.89
CA ALA A 88 -14.27 -1.21 30.91
C ALA A 88 -13.81 -0.90 32.34
N THR A 89 -12.62 -0.31 32.51
CA THR A 89 -12.08 0.11 33.82
C THR A 89 -11.63 1.57 33.80
N PRO A 90 -11.52 2.23 34.97
CA PRO A 90 -11.09 3.63 35.05
C PRO A 90 -9.69 3.90 34.50
N VAL A 91 -8.76 2.94 34.57
CA VAL A 91 -7.37 3.10 34.13
C VAL A 91 -7.20 2.46 32.76
N ALA A 92 -7.17 3.27 31.71
CA ALA A 92 -7.10 2.78 30.32
C ALA A 92 -5.66 2.62 29.80
N VAL A 93 -4.72 3.37 30.36
CA VAL A 93 -3.29 3.29 30.04
C VAL A 93 -2.55 2.92 31.30
N ASN A 94 -1.90 1.76 31.31
CA ASN A 94 -1.12 1.28 32.45
C ASN A 94 0.31 0.93 32.01
N PHE A 95 1.27 1.77 32.37
CA PHE A 95 2.68 1.52 32.15
C PHE A 95 3.38 1.24 33.47
N GLN A 96 3.88 0.02 33.60
CA GLN A 96 4.63 -0.46 34.74
C GLN A 96 6.01 -0.91 34.26
N CYS A 97 6.92 0.05 34.16
CA CYS A 97 8.28 -0.18 33.69
C CYS A 97 9.25 -0.47 34.83
N SER A 98 10.38 -1.08 34.49
CA SER A 98 11.47 -1.41 35.38
C SER A 98 12.12 -0.16 35.96
N ALA A 99 12.46 -0.17 37.25
CA ALA A 99 13.17 0.95 37.89
C ALA A 99 14.63 1.04 37.42
N THR A 100 15.25 -0.10 37.11
CA THR A 100 16.63 -0.16 36.62
C THR A 100 16.73 0.03 35.11
N ASN A 101 15.65 -0.22 34.36
CA ASN A 101 15.54 0.04 32.92
C ASN A 101 14.22 0.78 32.61
N PRO A 102 14.11 2.07 32.94
CA PRO A 102 12.90 2.84 32.63
C PRO A 102 12.54 2.79 31.15
N CYS A 103 11.25 2.67 30.82
CA CYS A 103 10.82 2.75 29.43
C CYS A 103 11.10 4.15 28.89
N SER A 104 11.67 4.24 27.68
CA SER A 104 12.06 5.52 27.08
C SER A 104 11.43 5.74 25.71
N GLY A 105 11.20 7.00 25.32
CA GLY A 105 10.64 7.32 24.00
C GLY A 105 9.23 6.75 23.77
N ILE A 106 8.43 6.60 24.83
CA ILE A 106 7.02 6.20 24.72
C ILE A 106 6.20 7.41 24.26
N ARG A 107 5.47 7.27 23.15
CA ARG A 107 4.71 8.35 22.52
C ARG A 107 3.23 8.00 22.46
N LEU A 108 2.37 8.84 23.06
CA LEU A 108 0.91 8.78 22.93
C LEU A 108 0.46 9.93 22.03
N GLN A 109 -0.08 9.63 20.85
CA GLN A 109 -0.51 10.62 19.87
C GLN A 109 -1.98 10.40 19.52
N ASN A 110 -2.84 11.38 19.83
CA ASN A 110 -4.27 11.29 19.57
C ASN A 110 -4.90 10.00 20.14
N VAL A 111 -4.62 9.72 21.41
CA VAL A 111 -5.22 8.61 22.16
C VAL A 111 -6.42 9.16 22.94
N LYS A 112 -7.62 8.67 22.63
CA LYS A 112 -8.90 9.13 23.18
C LYS A 112 -9.72 7.95 23.71
N LEU A 113 -9.49 7.61 24.97
CA LEU A 113 -10.19 6.52 25.66
C LEU A 113 -11.08 7.09 26.76
N SER A 114 -12.30 6.56 26.87
CA SER A 114 -13.29 6.99 27.86
C SER A 114 -13.72 5.85 28.76
N TYR A 115 -14.05 6.16 30.01
CA TYR A 115 -14.68 5.27 30.97
C TYR A 115 -15.94 5.96 31.49
N LEU A 116 -17.11 5.30 31.36
CA LEU A 116 -18.42 5.86 31.73
C LEU A 116 -18.63 7.30 31.19
N ASN A 117 -18.36 7.50 29.89
CA ASN A 117 -18.47 8.79 29.18
C ASN A 117 -17.53 9.92 29.67
N SER A 118 -16.63 9.62 30.59
CA SER A 118 -15.57 10.54 31.04
C SER A 118 -14.22 10.12 30.49
N ALA A 119 -13.24 11.03 30.47
CA ALA A 119 -11.88 10.67 30.09
C ALA A 119 -11.33 9.58 31.02
N ALA A 120 -10.77 8.50 30.45
CA ALA A 120 -10.16 7.45 31.24
C ALA A 120 -8.81 7.90 31.81
N LYS A 121 -8.42 7.34 32.96
CA LYS A 121 -7.19 7.66 33.68
C LYS A 121 -6.00 6.89 33.09
N SER A 122 -4.79 7.37 33.40
CA SER A 122 -3.52 6.70 33.11
C SER A 122 -2.73 6.47 34.40
N SER A 123 -2.01 5.35 34.48
CA SER A 123 -1.03 5.02 35.52
C SER A 123 0.31 4.76 34.85
N CYS A 124 1.35 5.50 35.25
CA CYS A 124 2.68 5.41 34.63
C CYS A 124 3.76 5.35 35.72
N VAL A 125 4.50 4.25 35.78
CA VAL A 125 5.59 4.00 36.73
C VAL A 125 6.87 3.71 35.95
N ASN A 126 7.93 4.46 36.21
CA ASN A 126 9.23 4.40 35.50
C ASN A 126 9.12 4.48 33.96
N ALA A 127 8.05 5.10 33.46
CA ALA A 127 7.91 5.42 32.05
C ALA A 127 8.36 6.88 31.85
N GLN A 128 9.50 7.06 31.19
CA GLN A 128 9.99 8.39 30.89
C GLN A 128 9.11 9.02 29.81
N ALA A 129 8.32 10.01 30.23
CA ALA A 129 7.67 10.88 29.28
C ALA A 129 8.76 11.60 28.47
N SER A 130 8.68 11.53 27.14
CA SER A 130 9.30 12.59 26.34
C SER A 130 8.65 13.90 26.78
N LYS A 131 9.45 14.93 27.14
CA LYS A 131 8.97 16.26 27.55
C LYS A 131 7.67 16.62 26.80
N PRO A 132 6.59 17.01 27.49
CA PRO A 132 5.45 17.57 26.79
C PRO A 132 5.97 18.81 26.05
N LEU A 133 5.86 18.82 24.72
CA LEU A 133 5.87 20.08 24.01
C LEU A 133 4.75 20.89 24.65
N SER A 134 5.11 22.03 25.25
CA SER A 134 4.17 23.02 25.75
C SER A 134 3.03 23.14 24.75
N SER A 135 1.79 23.20 25.22
CA SER A 135 0.58 23.40 24.43
C SER A 135 0.49 24.77 23.74
N SER A 136 1.62 25.35 23.33
CA SER A 136 1.61 26.11 22.10
C SER A 136 1.36 25.11 20.98
N SER A 137 0.53 25.47 20.00
CA SER A 137 0.43 24.77 18.72
C SER A 137 1.74 24.94 17.93
N ALA A 138 2.87 24.57 18.54
CA ALA A 138 4.15 24.46 17.88
C ALA A 138 3.96 23.51 16.71
N SER A 139 4.06 24.08 15.51
CA SER A 139 3.97 23.33 14.28
C SER A 139 4.89 22.12 14.35
N VAL A 140 4.34 20.92 14.11
CA VAL A 140 5.11 19.68 13.95
C VAL A 140 6.21 19.84 12.88
N TYR A 141 6.02 20.82 11.99
CA TYR A 141 6.97 21.20 10.96
C TYR A 141 7.85 22.36 11.41
N SER A 142 9.16 22.18 11.30
CA SER A 142 10.17 23.23 11.45
C SER A 142 10.12 24.25 10.31
N THR A 143 9.59 23.87 9.15
CA THR A 143 9.47 24.76 7.99
C THR A 143 8.14 24.53 7.29
N ILE A 144 7.39 25.62 7.05
CA ILE A 144 6.15 25.58 6.27
C ILE A 144 6.35 26.45 5.02
N ILE A 145 6.28 25.81 3.86
CA ILE A 145 6.44 26.43 2.55
C ILE A 145 5.10 26.45 1.85
N ASN A 146 4.65 27.62 1.41
CA ASN A 146 3.44 27.76 0.61
C ASN A 146 3.83 28.09 -0.83
N VAL A 147 3.45 27.24 -1.79
CA VAL A 147 3.84 27.41 -3.20
C VAL A 147 3.37 28.75 -3.79
N VAL A 148 2.25 29.31 -3.30
CA VAL A 148 1.74 30.62 -3.75
C VAL A 148 2.66 31.76 -3.31
N LYS A 149 3.26 31.66 -2.12
CA LYS A 149 4.28 32.62 -1.65
C LYS A 149 5.56 32.56 -2.47
N LEU A 150 5.78 31.45 -3.19
CA LEU A 150 6.89 31.26 -4.12
C LEU A 150 6.50 31.57 -5.59
N GLY A 151 5.35 32.22 -5.80
CA GLY A 151 4.91 32.67 -7.12
C GLY A 151 3.90 31.78 -7.84
N ALA A 152 3.57 30.59 -7.30
CA ALA A 152 2.62 29.69 -7.96
C ALA A 152 1.26 30.37 -8.08
N LYS A 153 0.65 30.32 -9.27
CA LYS A 153 -0.64 30.95 -9.55
C LYS A 153 -1.76 29.91 -9.57
N PRO A 154 -2.81 30.05 -8.74
CA PRO A 154 -3.91 29.10 -8.65
C PRO A 154 -4.97 29.26 -9.78
N ASP A 155 -4.58 29.72 -10.97
CA ASP A 155 -5.48 30.10 -12.07
C ASP A 155 -5.68 28.99 -13.14
N GLY A 156 -4.89 27.91 -13.07
CA GLY A 156 -4.88 26.81 -14.03
C GLY A 156 -4.34 27.16 -15.41
N ARG A 157 -3.70 28.33 -15.56
CA ARG A 157 -3.20 28.87 -16.84
C ARG A 157 -1.72 29.23 -16.78
N THR A 158 -1.28 29.83 -15.68
CA THR A 158 0.10 30.26 -15.52
C THR A 158 0.95 29.08 -15.02
N ASP A 159 2.09 28.86 -15.71
CA ASP A 159 3.04 27.83 -15.33
C ASP A 159 3.58 28.06 -13.91
N SER A 160 3.36 27.08 -13.03
CA SER A 160 3.78 27.11 -11.63
C SER A 160 4.96 26.17 -11.34
N THR A 161 5.57 25.56 -12.36
CA THR A 161 6.63 24.55 -12.20
C THR A 161 7.80 25.05 -11.35
N GLU A 162 8.32 26.25 -11.63
CA GLU A 162 9.47 26.77 -10.87
C GLU A 162 9.14 27.06 -9.40
N SER A 163 7.91 27.46 -9.09
CA SER A 163 7.48 27.64 -7.70
C SER A 163 7.43 26.31 -6.93
N PHE A 164 7.11 25.21 -7.62
CA PHE A 164 7.14 23.87 -7.03
C PHE A 164 8.57 23.36 -6.84
N ASN A 165 9.46 23.59 -7.81
CA ASN A 165 10.88 23.28 -7.69
C ASN A 165 11.53 24.06 -6.52
N ALA A 166 11.24 25.36 -6.42
CA ALA A 166 11.70 26.21 -5.33
C ALA A 166 11.15 25.73 -3.97
N ALA A 167 9.89 25.28 -3.93
CA ALA A 167 9.30 24.75 -2.70
C ALA A 167 10.00 23.48 -2.23
N TRP A 168 10.34 22.59 -3.16
CA TRP A 168 11.09 21.37 -2.87
C TRP A 168 12.51 21.68 -2.38
N ALA A 169 13.22 22.59 -3.05
CA ALA A 169 14.54 23.03 -2.63
C ALA A 169 14.53 23.60 -1.20
N ALA A 170 13.57 24.47 -0.89
CA ALA A 170 13.40 25.02 0.45
C ALA A 170 13.08 23.94 1.50
N ALA A 171 12.25 22.94 1.16
CA ALA A 171 11.98 21.82 2.05
C ALA A 171 13.24 20.99 2.31
N CYS A 172 14.03 20.71 1.27
CA CYS A 172 15.28 19.95 1.37
C CYS A 172 16.37 20.65 2.19
N SER A 173 16.36 21.98 2.23
CA SER A 173 17.26 22.76 3.07
C SER A 173 16.80 22.87 4.53
N SER A 174 15.60 22.38 4.88
CA SER A 174 15.11 22.42 6.26
C SER A 174 15.98 21.58 7.20
N ARG A 175 16.15 22.06 8.43
CA ARG A 175 16.86 21.35 9.51
C ARG A 175 15.97 20.38 10.30
N GLY A 176 14.68 20.33 9.97
CA GLY A 176 13.70 19.46 10.61
C GLY A 176 12.54 19.15 9.67
N PRO A 177 11.43 18.58 10.17
CA PRO A 177 10.29 18.22 9.32
C PRO A 177 9.77 19.43 8.54
N ALA A 178 9.54 19.28 7.24
CA ALA A 178 9.09 20.34 6.37
C ALA A 178 7.69 20.03 5.79
N LEU A 179 6.87 21.06 5.67
CA LEU A 179 5.56 21.01 5.01
C LEU A 179 5.61 21.87 3.75
N ILE A 180 5.42 21.26 2.58
CA ILE A 180 5.05 21.96 1.36
C ILE A 180 3.53 21.97 1.27
N ASN A 181 2.92 23.16 1.30
CA ASN A 181 1.49 23.37 1.25
C ASN A 181 1.08 23.91 -0.12
N VAL A 182 0.24 23.15 -0.83
CA VAL A 182 -0.44 23.57 -2.05
C VAL A 182 -1.91 23.80 -1.71
N PRO A 183 -2.33 25.06 -1.51
CA PRO A 183 -3.69 25.38 -1.15
C PRO A 183 -4.68 25.07 -2.29
N LYS A 184 -5.98 25.24 -2.02
CA LYS A 184 -7.01 25.09 -3.05
C LYS A 184 -6.76 26.07 -4.20
N GLY A 185 -6.93 25.59 -5.42
CA GLY A 185 -6.61 26.32 -6.65
C GLY A 185 -6.31 25.34 -7.78
N LYS A 186 -6.15 25.85 -9.01
CA LYS A 186 -5.67 25.06 -10.15
C LYS A 186 -4.25 25.50 -10.49
N TYR A 187 -3.30 24.59 -10.53
CA TYR A 187 -1.89 24.91 -10.79
C TYR A 187 -1.44 24.17 -12.04
N LEU A 188 -1.10 24.93 -13.09
CA LEU A 188 -0.57 24.33 -14.31
C LEU A 188 0.91 23.98 -14.09
N LEU A 189 1.29 22.74 -14.38
CA LEU A 189 2.65 22.25 -14.24
C LEU A 189 3.10 21.53 -15.52
N LYS A 190 4.34 21.83 -15.94
CA LYS A 190 5.13 20.95 -16.81
C LYS A 190 5.59 19.71 -16.02
N ASN A 191 6.49 18.91 -16.59
CA ASN A 191 7.12 17.83 -15.83
C ASN A 191 7.93 18.38 -14.64
N VAL A 192 7.83 17.73 -13.50
CA VAL A 192 8.62 18.03 -12.30
C VAL A 192 9.19 16.75 -11.72
N GLU A 193 10.47 16.77 -11.37
CA GLU A 193 11.15 15.68 -10.67
C GLU A 193 11.74 16.20 -9.36
N PHE A 194 11.22 15.69 -8.25
CA PHE A 194 11.67 15.98 -6.90
C PHE A 194 12.71 14.95 -6.46
N ARG A 195 13.99 15.36 -6.44
CA ARG A 195 15.12 14.47 -6.12
C ARG A 195 15.51 14.53 -4.64
N GLY A 196 15.84 13.37 -4.08
CA GLY A 196 16.36 13.19 -2.72
C GLY A 196 17.82 12.73 -2.68
N GLY A 197 18.23 12.12 -1.57
CA GLY A 197 19.59 11.64 -1.36
C GLY A 197 20.59 12.75 -0.99
N SER A 198 21.77 12.36 -0.53
CA SER A 198 22.80 13.29 -0.02
C SER A 198 23.29 14.29 -1.08
N GLN A 199 23.18 13.95 -2.36
CA GLN A 199 23.57 14.85 -3.46
C GLN A 199 22.57 15.98 -3.69
N TYR A 200 21.26 15.71 -3.61
CA TYR A 200 20.22 16.68 -3.98
C TYR A 200 19.45 17.26 -2.78
N CYS A 201 19.40 16.53 -1.66
CA CYS A 201 18.62 16.86 -0.47
C CYS A 201 19.39 16.48 0.80
N LYS A 202 20.49 17.20 1.06
CA LYS A 202 21.52 16.87 2.07
C LYS A 202 20.97 16.55 3.47
N ASN A 203 19.98 17.30 3.94
CA ASN A 203 19.46 17.16 5.30
C ASN A 203 18.43 16.03 5.45
N THR A 204 17.99 15.43 4.32
CA THR A 204 16.97 14.37 4.25
C THR A 204 15.80 14.53 5.24
N PRO A 205 15.18 15.72 5.35
CA PRO A 205 14.13 15.93 6.33
C PRO A 205 12.90 15.10 5.99
N ARG A 206 12.06 14.80 6.99
CA ARG A 206 10.71 14.32 6.74
C ARG A 206 9.93 15.42 5.99
N ILE A 207 9.53 15.16 4.75
CA ILE A 207 8.79 16.15 3.94
C ILE A 207 7.33 15.71 3.80
N THR A 208 6.41 16.56 4.21
CA THR A 208 4.99 16.43 3.87
C THR A 208 4.66 17.34 2.69
N PHE A 209 4.28 16.75 1.57
CA PHE A 209 3.74 17.44 0.41
C PHE A 209 2.20 17.41 0.50
N ARG A 210 1.61 18.46 1.08
CA ARG A 210 0.16 18.58 1.25
C ARG A 210 -0.46 19.28 0.05
N ILE A 211 -1.14 18.50 -0.78
CA ILE A 211 -1.86 18.95 -1.96
C ILE A 211 -3.36 19.03 -1.63
N GLN A 212 -3.90 20.25 -1.58
CA GLN A 212 -5.34 20.51 -1.46
C GLN A 212 -5.95 21.04 -2.76
N GLY A 213 -5.12 21.57 -3.66
CA GLY A 213 -5.52 22.05 -4.98
C GLY A 213 -5.60 20.96 -6.04
N THR A 214 -5.76 21.39 -7.29
CA THR A 214 -5.67 20.57 -8.50
C THR A 214 -4.38 20.91 -9.23
N LEU A 215 -3.50 19.95 -9.41
CA LEU A 215 -2.38 20.06 -10.34
C LEU A 215 -2.90 19.68 -11.72
N LEU A 216 -2.56 20.48 -12.74
CA LEU A 216 -2.97 20.30 -14.12
C LEU A 216 -1.74 20.08 -15.00
N ALA A 217 -1.75 19.04 -15.82
CA ALA A 217 -0.70 18.81 -16.79
C ALA A 217 -0.70 19.86 -17.91
N HIS A 218 0.50 20.31 -18.28
CA HIS A 218 0.72 21.15 -19.46
C HIS A 218 0.81 20.30 -20.74
N LEU A 219 -0.28 20.25 -21.51
CA LEU A 219 -0.48 19.34 -22.66
C LEU A 219 0.65 19.36 -23.71
N ASN A 220 1.24 20.52 -24.02
CA ASN A 220 2.23 20.65 -25.10
C ASN A 220 3.69 20.48 -24.67
N ASN A 221 3.96 20.25 -23.38
CA ASN A 221 5.33 20.32 -22.83
C ASN A 221 5.71 19.10 -21.98
N ILE A 222 5.02 17.98 -22.17
CA ILE A 222 5.40 16.71 -21.55
C ILE A 222 6.48 16.04 -22.41
N LYS A 223 7.75 16.24 -22.03
CA LYS A 223 8.93 15.68 -22.73
C LYS A 223 9.51 14.43 -22.05
N SER A 224 8.86 13.95 -20.99
CA SER A 224 9.30 12.84 -20.16
C SER A 224 8.18 11.82 -20.00
N GLU A 225 8.53 10.56 -19.78
CA GLU A 225 7.60 9.48 -19.47
C GLU A 225 6.83 9.71 -18.15
N ASN A 226 7.23 10.69 -17.34
CA ASN A 226 6.63 10.99 -16.03
C ASN A 226 6.29 12.48 -15.92
N TRP A 227 5.07 12.79 -15.49
CA TRP A 227 4.63 14.16 -15.25
C TRP A 227 5.10 14.67 -13.88
N VAL A 228 4.66 14.05 -12.79
CA VAL A 228 5.18 14.35 -11.44
C VAL A 228 5.98 13.14 -10.97
N SER A 229 7.23 13.33 -10.60
CA SER A 229 8.05 12.24 -10.07
C SER A 229 8.83 12.60 -8.82
N PHE A 230 9.05 11.59 -7.99
CA PHE A 230 9.95 11.63 -6.84
C PHE A 230 11.00 10.54 -7.01
N ASN A 231 12.27 10.88 -6.83
CA ASN A 231 13.38 9.98 -7.08
C ASN A 231 14.40 10.06 -5.94
N GLN A 232 14.84 8.91 -5.43
CA GLN A 232 15.81 8.81 -4.33
C GLN A 232 15.37 9.54 -3.06
N VAL A 233 14.05 9.67 -2.82
CA VAL A 233 13.53 10.37 -1.64
C VAL A 233 13.33 9.42 -0.47
N GLN A 234 13.47 9.92 0.75
CA GLN A 234 13.23 9.17 1.97
C GLN A 234 12.29 9.93 2.91
N GLY A 235 11.28 9.25 3.48
CA GLY A 235 10.41 9.83 4.50
C GLY A 235 9.45 10.90 3.97
N VAL A 236 8.97 10.74 2.73
CA VAL A 236 8.08 11.70 2.07
C VAL A 236 6.62 11.26 2.17
N SER A 237 5.73 12.18 2.54
CA SER A 237 4.29 11.97 2.57
C SER A 237 3.58 12.90 1.60
N ILE A 238 2.90 12.35 0.60
CA ILE A 238 2.10 13.09 -0.40
C ILE A 238 0.62 12.93 -0.04
N ILE A 239 0.02 13.98 0.52
CA ILE A 239 -1.28 13.91 1.18
C ILE A 239 -2.19 15.09 0.80
N GLY A 240 -3.41 15.14 1.35
CA GLY A 240 -4.19 16.39 1.42
C GLY A 240 -5.50 16.40 0.63
N GLY A 241 -5.84 15.31 -0.06
CA GLY A 241 -7.12 15.18 -0.77
C GLY A 241 -7.18 15.84 -2.15
N GLY A 242 -6.09 16.49 -2.58
CA GLY A 242 -6.00 17.18 -3.86
C GLY A 242 -6.01 16.26 -5.07
N THR A 243 -6.07 16.87 -6.27
CA THR A 243 -6.23 16.16 -7.55
C THR A 243 -5.01 16.34 -8.44
N LEU A 244 -4.55 15.25 -9.05
CA LEU A 244 -3.64 15.25 -10.19
C LEU A 244 -4.47 14.99 -11.45
N ASP A 245 -4.60 15.97 -12.34
CA ASP A 245 -5.31 15.81 -13.61
C ASP A 245 -4.31 15.93 -14.77
N ALA A 246 -3.98 14.79 -15.38
CA ALA A 246 -3.00 14.75 -16.46
C ALA A 246 -3.61 15.00 -17.86
N ARG A 247 -4.92 15.26 -17.93
CA ARG A 247 -5.62 15.71 -19.14
C ARG A 247 -5.39 14.81 -20.37
N GLY A 248 -5.48 13.49 -20.19
CA GLY A 248 -5.15 12.49 -21.20
C GLY A 248 -6.10 12.33 -22.39
N SER A 249 -7.27 12.99 -22.41
CA SER A 249 -8.30 12.78 -23.43
C SER A 249 -7.83 12.96 -24.87
N ALA A 250 -7.01 13.98 -25.15
CA ALA A 250 -6.46 14.21 -26.48
C ALA A 250 -5.54 13.08 -26.95
N LEU A 251 -4.73 12.52 -26.03
CA LEU A 251 -3.86 11.39 -26.33
C LEU A 251 -4.67 10.14 -26.66
N TRP A 252 -5.70 9.85 -25.87
CA TRP A 252 -6.54 8.68 -26.11
C TRP A 252 -7.30 8.79 -27.43
N ALA A 253 -7.84 9.97 -27.75
CA ALA A 253 -8.48 10.22 -29.05
C ALA A 253 -7.51 10.03 -30.22
N CYS A 254 -6.25 10.47 -30.08
CA CYS A 254 -5.21 10.22 -31.07
C CYS A 254 -4.96 8.71 -31.26
N LYS A 255 -4.76 7.97 -30.15
CA LYS A 255 -4.49 6.52 -30.18
C LYS A 255 -5.65 5.73 -30.77
N ALA A 256 -6.89 6.08 -30.40
CA ALA A 256 -8.10 5.47 -30.95
C ALA A 256 -8.24 5.70 -32.47
N ALA A 257 -7.72 6.82 -32.99
CA ALA A 257 -7.69 7.11 -34.41
C ALA A 257 -6.51 6.45 -35.16
N ASN A 258 -5.70 5.60 -34.49
CA ASN A 258 -4.51 4.95 -35.04
C ASN A 258 -3.53 5.92 -35.73
N LYS A 259 -3.40 7.14 -35.20
CA LYS A 259 -2.48 8.16 -35.70
C LYS A 259 -1.10 8.01 -35.07
N ASN A 260 -0.12 8.76 -35.59
CA ASN A 260 1.15 8.94 -34.91
C ASN A 260 0.94 9.83 -33.67
N CYS A 261 1.01 9.23 -32.48
CA CYS A 261 0.66 9.89 -31.22
C CYS A 261 1.87 10.03 -30.30
N PRO A 262 1.88 11.05 -29.43
CA PRO A 262 2.88 11.12 -28.36
C PRO A 262 2.84 9.86 -27.47
N GLN A 263 3.97 9.52 -26.84
CA GLN A 263 4.03 8.38 -25.92
C GLN A 263 3.09 8.57 -24.71
N GLY A 264 2.96 9.81 -24.22
CA GLY A 264 2.22 10.15 -23.01
C GLY A 264 3.06 9.99 -21.74
N ALA A 265 2.55 10.51 -20.62
CA ALA A 265 3.22 10.42 -19.32
C ALA A 265 2.40 9.73 -18.23
N THR A 266 3.13 9.08 -17.34
CA THR A 266 2.64 8.63 -16.03
C THR A 266 2.32 9.83 -15.15
N SER A 267 1.18 9.83 -14.46
CA SER A 267 0.78 10.98 -13.63
C SER A 267 1.70 11.18 -12.42
N LEU A 268 1.93 10.13 -11.65
CA LEU A 268 2.82 10.13 -10.48
C LEU A 268 3.77 8.93 -10.50
N ARG A 269 5.08 9.16 -10.46
CA ARG A 269 6.08 8.08 -10.31
C ARG A 269 6.95 8.29 -9.09
N ILE A 270 7.10 7.26 -8.27
CA ILE A 270 8.06 7.19 -7.17
C ILE A 270 9.12 6.15 -7.52
N THR A 271 10.39 6.55 -7.50
CA THR A 271 11.52 5.67 -7.89
C THR A 271 12.64 5.69 -6.86
N ASN A 272 13.29 4.56 -6.60
CA ASN A 272 14.50 4.45 -5.75
C ASN A 272 14.30 5.02 -4.33
N SER A 273 13.09 4.93 -3.78
CA SER A 273 12.69 5.72 -2.62
C SER A 273 12.25 4.85 -1.44
N LYS A 274 12.35 5.39 -0.22
CA LYS A 274 12.07 4.66 1.02
C LYS A 274 11.13 5.44 1.95
N ASP A 275 10.30 4.73 2.71
CA ASP A 275 9.40 5.32 3.72
C ASP A 275 8.44 6.36 3.11
N ILE A 276 7.63 5.93 2.15
CA ILE A 276 6.74 6.80 1.37
C ILE A 276 5.29 6.61 1.79
N VAL A 277 4.56 7.72 1.94
CA VAL A 277 3.12 7.70 2.18
C VAL A 277 2.40 8.46 1.06
N ILE A 278 1.40 7.84 0.45
CA ILE A 278 0.49 8.49 -0.50
C ILE A 278 -0.93 8.35 0.04
N GLU A 279 -1.56 9.47 0.39
CA GLU A 279 -2.83 9.45 1.11
C GLU A 279 -3.88 10.40 0.54
N GLY A 280 -5.07 9.84 0.28
CA GLY A 280 -6.27 10.60 -0.03
C GLY A 280 -6.28 11.31 -1.38
N LEU A 281 -5.23 11.19 -2.18
CA LEU A 281 -5.12 11.85 -3.48
C LEU A 281 -6.15 11.34 -4.48
N ARG A 282 -6.51 12.19 -5.43
CA ARG A 282 -7.25 11.82 -6.64
C ARG A 282 -6.32 11.88 -7.84
N SER A 283 -6.21 10.80 -8.61
CA SER A 283 -5.53 10.80 -9.92
C SER A 283 -6.57 10.64 -11.00
N VAL A 284 -6.67 11.61 -11.91
CA VAL A 284 -7.67 11.60 -12.97
C VAL A 284 -7.04 11.84 -14.33
N ASN A 285 -7.63 11.20 -15.34
CA ASN A 285 -7.28 11.37 -16.74
C ASN A 285 -5.78 11.23 -17.04
N SER A 286 -5.13 10.23 -16.44
CA SER A 286 -3.73 9.95 -16.70
C SER A 286 -3.49 9.65 -18.19
N GLN A 287 -2.45 10.21 -18.78
CA GLN A 287 -2.08 9.92 -20.18
C GLN A 287 -1.65 8.46 -20.36
N MET A 288 -0.88 7.96 -19.39
CA MET A 288 -0.47 6.55 -19.25
C MET A 288 -0.83 6.08 -17.83
N PHE A 289 0.07 5.39 -17.13
CA PHE A 289 -0.16 4.89 -15.77
C PHE A 289 -0.46 6.03 -14.78
N ASN A 290 -1.35 5.81 -13.83
CA ASN A 290 -1.71 6.83 -12.84
C ASN A 290 -0.63 6.95 -11.76
N ILE A 291 -0.29 5.85 -11.09
CA ILE A 291 0.72 5.82 -10.04
C ILE A 291 1.70 4.68 -10.29
N VAL A 292 2.99 4.97 -10.28
CA VAL A 292 4.05 3.96 -10.39
C VAL A 292 4.95 3.97 -9.16
N ILE A 293 5.15 2.81 -8.56
CA ILE A 293 6.10 2.55 -7.49
C ILE A 293 7.18 1.61 -8.03
N ASN A 294 8.41 2.11 -8.13
CA ASN A 294 9.51 1.36 -8.74
C ASN A 294 10.77 1.42 -7.87
N ARG A 295 11.41 0.28 -7.57
CA ARG A 295 12.64 0.25 -6.75
C ARG A 295 12.45 0.94 -5.39
N CYS A 296 11.31 0.68 -4.74
CA CYS A 296 10.96 1.33 -3.48
C CYS A 296 10.89 0.35 -2.30
N GLU A 297 11.12 0.88 -1.09
CA GLU A 297 11.00 0.13 0.16
C GLU A 297 10.02 0.84 1.11
N ASN A 298 9.12 0.08 1.74
CA ASN A 298 8.17 0.60 2.74
C ASN A 298 7.31 1.77 2.20
N VAL A 299 6.34 1.44 1.35
CA VAL A 299 5.40 2.39 0.75
C VAL A 299 3.97 2.11 1.23
N ASP A 300 3.27 3.11 1.75
CA ASP A 300 1.86 3.01 2.16
C ASP A 300 0.98 3.92 1.30
N ILE A 301 0.14 3.31 0.46
CA ILE A 301 -0.85 3.98 -0.39
C ILE A 301 -2.23 3.73 0.21
N ARG A 302 -2.94 4.79 0.62
CA ARG A 302 -4.23 4.64 1.28
C ARG A 302 -5.25 5.71 0.91
N GLY A 303 -6.50 5.32 0.70
CA GLY A 303 -7.57 6.29 0.42
C GLY A 303 -7.46 6.99 -0.93
N VAL A 304 -6.64 6.47 -1.85
CA VAL A 304 -6.46 7.06 -3.18
C VAL A 304 -7.67 6.74 -4.06
N MET A 305 -8.05 7.69 -4.92
CA MET A 305 -9.09 7.50 -5.92
C MET A 305 -8.53 7.73 -7.33
N ILE A 306 -8.69 6.75 -8.21
CA ILE A 306 -8.20 6.79 -9.58
C ILE A 306 -9.40 6.74 -10.54
N SER A 307 -9.39 7.61 -11.55
CA SER A 307 -10.45 7.65 -12.56
C SER A 307 -9.95 8.04 -13.95
N ALA A 308 -10.11 7.13 -14.90
CA ALA A 308 -10.05 7.35 -16.33
C ALA A 308 -11.18 6.56 -17.03
N PRO A 309 -11.59 6.94 -18.26
CA PRO A 309 -12.55 6.17 -19.04
C PRO A 309 -12.13 4.71 -19.25
N GLY A 310 -13.10 3.80 -19.35
CA GLY A 310 -12.83 2.36 -19.48
C GLY A 310 -12.22 1.93 -20.81
N ASP A 311 -12.21 2.83 -21.80
CA ASP A 311 -11.62 2.69 -23.13
C ASP A 311 -10.29 3.46 -23.26
N SER A 312 -9.79 4.05 -22.17
CA SER A 312 -8.53 4.79 -22.19
C SER A 312 -7.31 3.85 -22.20
N PRO A 313 -6.46 3.88 -23.24
CA PRO A 313 -5.41 2.87 -23.43
C PRO A 313 -4.24 3.06 -22.45
N ASN A 314 -3.79 1.96 -21.83
CA ASN A 314 -2.62 1.89 -20.95
C ASN A 314 -2.68 2.84 -19.76
N THR A 315 -3.87 3.01 -19.19
CA THR A 315 -4.10 3.89 -18.04
C THR A 315 -4.07 3.13 -16.71
N ASP A 316 -3.13 2.18 -16.54
CA ASP A 316 -2.99 1.39 -15.31
C ASP A 316 -3.16 2.25 -14.05
N GLY A 317 -3.84 1.71 -13.05
CA GLY A 317 -4.09 2.42 -11.79
C GLY A 317 -2.82 2.56 -10.98
N ILE A 318 -2.46 1.50 -10.26
CA ILE A 318 -1.23 1.47 -9.45
C ILE A 318 -0.32 0.37 -9.99
N HIS A 319 0.83 0.75 -10.50
CA HIS A 319 1.88 -0.18 -10.92
C HIS A 319 2.94 -0.32 -9.82
N VAL A 320 3.30 -1.55 -9.47
CA VAL A 320 4.37 -1.84 -8.49
C VAL A 320 5.39 -2.76 -9.14
N GLN A 321 6.67 -2.37 -9.11
CA GLN A 321 7.77 -3.15 -9.67
C GLN A 321 9.04 -2.98 -8.82
N GLN A 322 9.89 -4.03 -8.74
CA GLN A 322 11.18 -3.99 -8.04
C GLN A 322 11.10 -3.42 -6.61
N SER A 323 9.97 -3.59 -5.93
CA SER A 323 9.70 -2.90 -4.66
C SER A 323 9.32 -3.90 -3.57
N THR A 324 9.64 -3.57 -2.32
CA THR A 324 9.34 -4.42 -1.15
C THR A 324 8.63 -3.67 -0.03
N GLY A 325 7.70 -4.36 0.65
CA GLY A 325 6.96 -3.78 1.77
C GLY A 325 5.98 -2.69 1.32
N VAL A 326 5.25 -2.93 0.23
CA VAL A 326 4.24 -2.01 -0.28
C VAL A 326 2.87 -2.39 0.29
N THR A 327 2.14 -1.43 0.85
CA THR A 327 0.73 -1.58 1.24
C THR A 327 -0.15 -0.68 0.38
N ILE A 328 -1.23 -1.24 -0.19
CA ILE A 328 -2.27 -0.49 -0.90
C ILE A 328 -3.60 -0.76 -0.21
N SER A 329 -4.30 0.29 0.24
CA SER A 329 -5.56 0.08 0.96
C SER A 329 -6.64 1.13 0.70
N LYS A 330 -7.91 0.73 0.87
CA LYS A 330 -9.07 1.63 0.83
C LYS A 330 -9.10 2.49 -0.44
N THR A 331 -8.84 1.87 -1.59
CA THR A 331 -8.62 2.57 -2.87
C THR A 331 -9.70 2.19 -3.87
N GLY A 332 -10.22 3.19 -4.60
CA GLY A 332 -11.16 3.00 -5.71
C GLY A 332 -10.49 3.32 -7.04
N ILE A 333 -10.55 2.40 -8.00
CA ILE A 333 -9.81 2.47 -9.26
C ILE A 333 -10.75 2.21 -10.44
N LYS A 334 -10.82 3.19 -11.34
CA LYS A 334 -11.47 3.09 -12.66
C LYS A 334 -10.48 3.48 -13.73
N THR A 335 -10.21 2.59 -14.67
CA THR A 335 -9.16 2.73 -15.69
C THR A 335 -9.59 2.02 -16.97
N GLY A 336 -8.86 2.21 -18.06
CA GLY A 336 -8.99 1.39 -19.26
C GLY A 336 -7.98 0.24 -19.32
N ASP A 337 -7.12 0.10 -18.30
CA ASP A 337 -6.18 -1.02 -18.16
C ASP A 337 -6.20 -1.59 -16.74
N ASP A 338 -5.16 -2.30 -16.30
CA ASP A 338 -5.07 -2.93 -14.98
C ASP A 338 -5.34 -1.94 -13.85
N CYS A 339 -6.22 -2.30 -12.91
CA CYS A 339 -6.41 -1.51 -11.69
C CYS A 339 -5.12 -1.48 -10.87
N ILE A 340 -4.49 -2.65 -10.70
CA ILE A 340 -3.18 -2.79 -10.09
C ILE A 340 -2.37 -3.78 -10.93
N SER A 341 -1.21 -3.36 -11.42
CA SER A 341 -0.27 -4.22 -12.16
C SER A 341 1.01 -4.42 -11.35
N ILE A 342 1.48 -5.67 -11.28
CA ILE A 342 2.59 -6.09 -10.40
C ILE A 342 3.70 -6.69 -11.26
N GLY A 343 4.77 -5.92 -11.44
CA GLY A 343 5.93 -6.30 -12.24
C GLY A 343 7.00 -7.10 -11.47
N PRO A 344 8.00 -7.65 -12.20
CA PRO A 344 9.15 -8.37 -11.67
C PRO A 344 9.86 -7.68 -10.50
N GLY A 345 10.38 -8.44 -9.55
CA GLY A 345 11.09 -7.94 -8.37
C GLY A 345 10.19 -7.37 -7.26
N THR A 346 8.87 -7.50 -7.38
CA THR A 346 7.95 -7.10 -6.31
C THR A 346 7.90 -8.16 -5.21
N LYS A 347 8.14 -7.76 -3.95
CA LYS A 347 8.12 -8.65 -2.78
C LYS A 347 7.26 -8.07 -1.65
N ASN A 348 6.60 -8.89 -0.85
CA ASN A 348 5.87 -8.45 0.34
C ASN A 348 4.85 -7.33 0.04
N LEU A 349 3.98 -7.57 -0.94
CA LEU A 349 2.92 -6.63 -1.33
C LEU A 349 1.61 -7.00 -0.64
N TRP A 350 1.04 -6.06 0.12
CA TRP A 350 -0.26 -6.21 0.79
C TRP A 350 -1.30 -5.25 0.19
N MET A 351 -2.43 -5.80 -0.24
CA MET A 351 -3.55 -5.04 -0.80
C MET A 351 -4.84 -5.35 -0.03
N GLN A 352 -5.59 -4.31 0.37
CA GLN A 352 -6.86 -4.53 1.08
C GLN A 352 -7.93 -3.46 0.87
N TYR A 353 -9.20 -3.87 0.78
CA TYR A 353 -10.34 -2.97 0.55
C TYR A 353 -10.20 -2.21 -0.78
N ILE A 354 -10.15 -2.97 -1.86
CA ILE A 354 -9.97 -2.43 -3.22
C ILE A 354 -11.31 -2.49 -3.97
N ALA A 355 -11.74 -1.37 -4.55
CA ALA A 355 -12.81 -1.34 -5.54
C ALA A 355 -12.18 -1.12 -6.92
N CYS A 356 -12.31 -2.10 -7.80
CA CYS A 356 -11.69 -2.12 -9.12
C CYS A 356 -12.79 -2.23 -10.19
N GLY A 357 -12.82 -1.29 -11.12
CA GLY A 357 -13.63 -1.44 -12.33
C GLY A 357 -14.39 -0.19 -12.75
N PRO A 358 -14.46 0.09 -14.07
CA PRO A 358 -13.95 -0.73 -15.19
C PRO A 358 -12.40 -0.77 -15.27
N GLY A 359 -11.86 -1.66 -16.11
CA GLY A 359 -10.42 -1.90 -16.30
C GLY A 359 -10.07 -3.38 -16.50
N HIS A 360 -8.78 -3.74 -16.44
CA HIS A 360 -8.30 -5.11 -16.69
C HIS A 360 -8.12 -5.98 -15.43
N GLY A 361 -8.49 -5.48 -14.24
CA GLY A 361 -8.41 -6.24 -12.99
C GLY A 361 -7.12 -6.02 -12.21
N ILE A 362 -6.76 -6.96 -11.34
CA ILE A 362 -5.48 -6.97 -10.63
C ILE A 362 -4.60 -8.05 -11.26
N SER A 363 -3.46 -7.64 -11.79
CA SER A 363 -2.61 -8.49 -12.63
C SER A 363 -1.19 -8.60 -12.08
N ILE A 364 -0.72 -9.82 -11.86
CA ILE A 364 0.70 -10.13 -11.71
C ILE A 364 1.30 -10.34 -13.11
N GLY A 365 2.27 -9.51 -13.47
CA GLY A 365 2.95 -9.51 -14.76
C GLY A 365 2.64 -8.30 -15.65
N SER A 366 3.04 -8.34 -16.93
CA SER A 366 3.62 -9.51 -17.60
C SER A 366 5.04 -9.84 -17.11
N LEU A 367 5.28 -11.08 -16.70
CA LEU A 367 6.63 -11.65 -16.58
C LEU A 367 7.03 -12.33 -17.90
N GLY A 368 8.30 -12.69 -18.06
CA GLY A 368 8.82 -13.38 -19.24
C GLY A 368 9.30 -12.42 -20.34
N LYS A 369 9.50 -11.14 -20.02
CA LYS A 369 10.01 -10.15 -20.99
C LYS A 369 11.51 -10.32 -21.22
N GLY A 370 12.27 -10.65 -20.17
CA GLY A 370 13.69 -10.95 -20.23
C GLY A 370 13.95 -12.43 -19.95
N MET A 371 15.10 -12.93 -20.39
CA MET A 371 15.56 -14.28 -20.00
C MET A 371 15.98 -14.34 -18.53
N GLU A 372 16.51 -13.22 -18.03
CA GLU A 372 16.87 -13.03 -16.63
C GLU A 372 16.02 -11.91 -16.04
N GLU A 373 15.15 -12.24 -15.08
CA GLU A 373 14.34 -11.27 -14.36
C GLU A 373 14.04 -11.76 -12.95
N GLU A 374 13.85 -10.82 -12.02
CA GLU A 374 13.47 -11.15 -10.65
C GLU A 374 12.02 -11.69 -10.58
N GLY A 375 11.77 -12.60 -9.66
CA GLY A 375 10.42 -13.09 -9.40
C GLY A 375 9.52 -12.09 -8.67
N VAL A 376 8.24 -12.43 -8.59
CA VAL A 376 7.23 -11.80 -7.74
C VAL A 376 6.92 -12.75 -6.58
N GLU A 377 7.01 -12.25 -5.36
CA GLU A 377 6.91 -13.10 -4.16
C GLU A 377 6.09 -12.46 -3.04
N ASN A 378 5.33 -13.29 -2.31
CA ASN A 378 4.59 -12.87 -1.13
C ASN A 378 3.63 -11.70 -1.41
N VAL A 379 2.62 -11.98 -2.26
CA VAL A 379 1.58 -11.03 -2.65
C VAL A 379 0.27 -11.44 -2.01
N THR A 380 -0.33 -10.53 -1.24
CA THR A 380 -1.64 -10.77 -0.62
C THR A 380 -2.64 -9.70 -1.02
N LEU A 381 -3.80 -10.12 -1.51
CA LEU A 381 -5.00 -9.30 -1.68
C LEU A 381 -6.09 -9.83 -0.75
N ARG A 382 -6.66 -8.95 0.09
CA ARG A 382 -7.85 -9.27 0.90
C ARG A 382 -8.97 -8.27 0.65
N ARG A 383 -10.21 -8.75 0.50
CA ARG A 383 -11.41 -7.88 0.40
C ARG A 383 -11.34 -6.95 -0.80
N ALA A 384 -11.71 -7.46 -1.97
CA ALA A 384 -11.77 -6.69 -3.21
C ALA A 384 -13.13 -6.84 -3.90
N VAL A 385 -13.57 -5.81 -4.60
CA VAL A 385 -14.76 -5.84 -5.45
C VAL A 385 -14.35 -5.47 -6.87
N PHE A 386 -14.63 -6.37 -7.81
CA PHE A 386 -14.39 -6.17 -9.24
C PHE A 386 -15.73 -5.94 -9.93
N THR A 387 -15.87 -4.85 -10.69
CA THR A 387 -17.13 -4.50 -11.37
C THR A 387 -16.90 -4.19 -12.85
N GLY A 388 -17.44 -5.03 -13.72
CA GLY A 388 -17.36 -4.81 -15.18
C GLY A 388 -15.92 -4.77 -15.71
N THR A 389 -14.99 -5.47 -15.07
CA THR A 389 -13.60 -5.55 -15.53
C THR A 389 -13.42 -6.66 -16.54
N GLU A 390 -12.39 -6.53 -17.39
CA GLU A 390 -11.99 -7.60 -18.31
C GLU A 390 -11.51 -8.83 -17.53
N ASN A 391 -10.67 -8.64 -16.52
CA ASN A 391 -10.23 -9.74 -15.66
C ASN A 391 -10.47 -9.39 -14.18
N GLY A 392 -10.54 -10.41 -13.34
CA GLY A 392 -10.56 -10.22 -11.89
C GLY A 392 -9.14 -10.32 -11.35
N LEU A 393 -8.73 -11.55 -11.06
CA LEU A 393 -7.41 -11.90 -10.53
C LEU A 393 -6.62 -12.60 -11.64
N ARG A 394 -5.55 -11.96 -12.12
CA ARG A 394 -4.80 -12.41 -13.28
C ARG A 394 -3.32 -12.60 -12.96
N ILE A 395 -2.73 -13.69 -13.45
CA ILE A 395 -1.28 -13.86 -13.57
C ILE A 395 -0.98 -14.04 -15.07
N LYS A 396 -0.11 -13.20 -15.62
CA LYS A 396 0.23 -13.18 -17.05
C LYS A 396 1.73 -13.27 -17.26
N ALA A 397 2.16 -14.21 -18.08
CA ALA A 397 3.56 -14.42 -18.43
C ALA A 397 3.69 -14.73 -19.93
N TRP A 398 4.74 -14.21 -20.55
CA TRP A 398 5.06 -14.53 -21.94
C TRP A 398 5.48 -15.99 -22.08
N GLY A 399 5.12 -16.61 -23.20
CA GLY A 399 5.60 -17.93 -23.64
C GLY A 399 7.06 -17.89 -24.08
N ARG A 400 7.99 -17.46 -23.22
CA ARG A 400 9.43 -17.37 -23.51
C ARG A 400 10.25 -18.02 -22.41
N PRO A 401 11.48 -18.50 -22.69
CA PRO A 401 12.46 -18.83 -21.67
C PRO A 401 12.69 -17.64 -20.74
N SER A 402 12.60 -17.90 -19.43
CA SER A 402 12.93 -16.94 -18.36
C SER A 402 13.24 -17.73 -17.09
N ASN A 403 14.05 -17.16 -16.21
CA ASN A 403 14.30 -17.68 -14.86
C ASN A 403 13.34 -17.09 -13.80
N GLY A 404 12.46 -16.16 -14.20
CA GLY A 404 11.50 -15.51 -13.31
C GLY A 404 10.49 -16.47 -12.71
N PHE A 405 9.81 -16.01 -11.66
CA PHE A 405 8.82 -16.82 -10.94
C PHE A 405 7.72 -15.97 -10.31
N VAL A 406 6.61 -16.59 -9.96
CA VAL A 406 5.56 -16.06 -9.10
C VAL A 406 5.32 -17.07 -7.98
N LYS A 407 5.49 -16.65 -6.72
CA LYS A 407 5.37 -17.55 -5.56
C LYS A 407 4.68 -16.90 -4.36
N GLY A 408 3.87 -17.69 -3.65
CA GLY A 408 3.31 -17.26 -2.36
C GLY A 408 2.29 -16.15 -2.55
N VAL A 409 1.25 -16.44 -3.33
CA VAL A 409 0.19 -15.49 -3.66
C VAL A 409 -1.10 -15.90 -2.94
N LEU A 410 -1.73 -14.97 -2.24
CA LEU A 410 -3.04 -15.15 -1.62
C LEU A 410 -4.02 -14.11 -2.14
N PHE A 411 -5.05 -14.56 -2.85
CA PHE A 411 -6.23 -13.77 -3.16
C PHE A 411 -7.39 -14.24 -2.30
N GLN A 412 -7.92 -13.36 -1.43
CA GLN A 412 -8.94 -13.74 -0.47
C GLN A 412 -10.09 -12.72 -0.35
N HIS A 413 -11.33 -13.21 -0.18
CA HIS A 413 -12.53 -12.39 0.02
C HIS A 413 -12.82 -11.46 -1.17
N ALA A 414 -12.91 -12.00 -2.39
CA ALA A 414 -13.17 -11.20 -3.58
C ALA A 414 -14.62 -11.35 -4.07
N ILE A 415 -15.23 -10.24 -4.47
CA ILE A 415 -16.56 -10.20 -5.09
C ILE A 415 -16.41 -9.81 -6.55
N MET A 416 -16.92 -10.65 -7.44
CA MET A 416 -16.95 -10.43 -8.88
C MET A 416 -18.35 -9.98 -9.31
N LYS A 417 -18.44 -8.87 -10.02
CA LYS A 417 -19.69 -8.35 -10.59
C LYS A 417 -19.52 -8.18 -12.08
N ASN A 418 -20.07 -9.12 -12.86
CA ASN A 418 -20.04 -9.09 -14.31
C ASN A 418 -18.61 -8.95 -14.87
N VAL A 419 -17.68 -9.75 -14.34
CA VAL A 419 -16.26 -9.74 -14.74
C VAL A 419 -16.05 -10.72 -15.89
N LYS A 420 -15.37 -10.32 -16.98
CA LYS A 420 -15.26 -11.17 -18.18
C LYS A 420 -14.45 -12.44 -17.94
N ASN A 421 -13.28 -12.34 -17.31
CA ASN A 421 -12.45 -13.47 -16.89
C ASN A 421 -12.09 -13.33 -15.38
N PRO A 422 -12.96 -13.81 -14.46
CA PRO A 422 -12.77 -13.63 -13.02
C PRO A 422 -11.42 -14.10 -12.47
N ILE A 423 -10.93 -15.28 -12.87
CA ILE A 423 -9.65 -15.83 -12.41
C ILE A 423 -8.88 -16.37 -13.61
N VAL A 424 -7.66 -15.88 -13.82
CA VAL A 424 -6.82 -16.25 -14.97
C VAL A 424 -5.37 -16.47 -14.57
N ILE A 425 -4.79 -17.57 -15.05
CA ILE A 425 -3.34 -17.73 -15.19
C ILE A 425 -3.10 -17.99 -16.68
N ASP A 426 -2.26 -17.16 -17.31
CA ASP A 426 -1.93 -17.23 -18.73
C ASP A 426 -0.41 -17.16 -18.90
N GLN A 427 0.22 -18.30 -19.18
CA GLN A 427 1.65 -18.40 -19.49
C GLN A 427 1.95 -18.32 -21.00
N ASN A 428 0.92 -18.07 -21.83
CA ASN A 428 1.03 -17.85 -23.26
C ASN A 428 0.66 -16.40 -23.62
N TYR A 429 0.84 -15.47 -22.67
CA TYR A 429 0.39 -14.10 -22.81
C TYR A 429 1.00 -13.46 -24.05
N CYS A 430 0.14 -13.11 -25.01
CA CYS A 430 0.51 -12.41 -26.22
C CYS A 430 -0.47 -11.25 -26.49
N PRO A 431 -0.17 -10.04 -25.99
CA PRO A 431 -1.04 -8.89 -26.22
C PRO A 431 -1.09 -8.56 -27.72
N HIS A 432 -2.31 -8.32 -28.22
CA HIS A 432 -2.61 -7.96 -29.62
C HIS A 432 -2.16 -8.98 -30.67
N ASN A 433 -1.87 -10.21 -30.29
CA ASN A 433 -1.29 -11.23 -31.17
C ASN A 433 -0.03 -10.76 -31.92
N TYR A 434 0.70 -9.81 -31.32
CA TYR A 434 1.83 -9.16 -31.96
C TYR A 434 3.14 -9.72 -31.42
N ASN A 435 4.00 -10.25 -32.32
CA ASN A 435 5.28 -10.88 -31.97
C ASN A 435 5.15 -11.94 -30.87
N CYS A 436 4.09 -12.74 -30.94
CA CYS A 436 3.85 -13.83 -30.00
C CYS A 436 5.01 -14.82 -30.04
N PRO A 437 5.62 -15.09 -28.88
CA PRO A 437 6.60 -16.13 -28.81
C PRO A 437 5.86 -17.48 -28.83
N ASN A 438 6.02 -18.25 -29.90
CA ASN A 438 5.49 -19.60 -29.99
C ASN A 438 6.40 -20.59 -29.23
N GLN A 439 6.79 -20.23 -28.01
CA GLN A 439 7.67 -21.02 -27.15
C GLN A 439 6.99 -21.30 -25.81
N GLU A 440 7.52 -22.28 -25.08
CA GLU A 440 7.04 -22.60 -23.74
C GLU A 440 7.58 -21.58 -22.72
N SER A 441 6.70 -21.07 -21.84
CA SER A 441 7.12 -20.15 -20.79
C SER A 441 8.08 -20.80 -19.81
N GLY A 442 9.15 -20.08 -19.45
CA GLY A 442 10.09 -20.43 -18.40
C GLY A 442 9.67 -19.96 -17.00
N ILE A 443 8.64 -19.13 -16.89
CA ILE A 443 8.17 -18.59 -15.60
C ILE A 443 7.63 -19.72 -14.73
N ARG A 444 8.10 -19.82 -13.49
CA ARG A 444 7.57 -20.79 -12.51
C ARG A 444 6.44 -20.14 -11.72
N ILE A 445 5.27 -20.77 -11.66
CA ILE A 445 4.14 -20.28 -10.86
C ILE A 445 3.83 -21.33 -9.79
N SER A 446 3.98 -20.97 -8.52
CA SER A 446 3.70 -21.88 -7.41
C SER A 446 3.08 -21.24 -6.18
N ASP A 447 2.39 -22.04 -5.38
CA ASP A 447 1.73 -21.61 -4.12
C ASP A 447 0.82 -20.38 -4.33
N VAL A 448 -0.18 -20.54 -5.19
CA VAL A 448 -1.20 -19.53 -5.45
C VAL A 448 -2.53 -20.01 -4.88
N ARG A 449 -3.07 -19.23 -3.94
CA ARG A 449 -4.29 -19.54 -3.21
C ARG A 449 -5.39 -18.55 -3.55
N TYR A 450 -6.54 -19.09 -3.90
CA TYR A 450 -7.77 -18.38 -4.18
C TYR A 450 -8.83 -18.81 -3.15
N GLU A 451 -9.22 -17.91 -2.25
CA GLU A 451 -10.01 -18.24 -1.07
C GLU A 451 -11.24 -17.29 -0.91
N ASP A 452 -12.45 -17.82 -0.78
CA ASP A 452 -13.70 -17.03 -0.66
C ASP A 452 -13.84 -16.00 -1.80
N ILE A 453 -14.03 -16.52 -3.02
CA ILE A 453 -14.23 -15.71 -4.22
C ILE A 453 -15.61 -15.99 -4.77
N ARG A 454 -16.46 -14.98 -4.87
CA ARG A 454 -17.86 -15.16 -5.23
C ARG A 454 -18.40 -14.12 -6.20
N GLY A 455 -19.46 -14.47 -6.92
CA GLY A 455 -20.22 -13.51 -7.73
C GLY A 455 -20.44 -13.97 -9.17
N THR A 456 -20.44 -13.03 -10.10
CA THR A 456 -20.85 -13.27 -11.49
C THR A 456 -19.73 -13.03 -12.50
N SER A 457 -19.63 -13.98 -13.43
CA SER A 457 -18.82 -13.89 -14.64
C SER A 457 -19.68 -13.36 -15.80
N ALA A 458 -19.09 -12.54 -16.66
CA ALA A 458 -19.70 -12.10 -17.92
C ALA A 458 -19.51 -13.13 -19.05
N THR A 459 -18.64 -14.12 -18.86
CA THR A 459 -18.44 -15.24 -19.80
C THR A 459 -18.64 -16.60 -19.12
N GLN A 460 -18.83 -17.65 -19.91
CA GLN A 460 -19.09 -19.00 -19.42
C GLN A 460 -17.90 -19.59 -18.66
N VAL A 461 -16.67 -19.35 -19.12
CA VAL A 461 -15.44 -19.82 -18.46
C VAL A 461 -14.98 -18.77 -17.45
N ALA A 462 -15.19 -19.03 -16.16
CA ALA A 462 -14.85 -18.09 -15.10
C ALA A 462 -13.44 -18.28 -14.53
N VAL A 463 -12.89 -19.49 -14.64
CA VAL A 463 -11.54 -19.85 -14.20
C VAL A 463 -10.78 -20.44 -15.36
N LYS A 464 -9.70 -19.79 -15.78
CA LYS A 464 -8.83 -20.28 -16.86
C LYS A 464 -7.40 -20.37 -16.36
N PHE A 465 -6.84 -21.57 -16.32
CA PHE A 465 -5.42 -21.80 -16.09
C PHE A 465 -4.80 -22.38 -17.35
N ASP A 466 -3.96 -21.61 -18.01
CA ASP A 466 -3.20 -22.01 -19.18
C ASP A 466 -1.71 -21.93 -18.83
N CYS A 467 -1.21 -23.01 -18.25
CA CYS A 467 0.16 -23.11 -17.77
C CYS A 467 1.06 -23.82 -18.79
N SER A 468 2.35 -23.49 -18.74
CA SER A 468 3.39 -24.03 -19.61
C SER A 468 3.56 -25.54 -19.39
N LYS A 469 3.77 -26.30 -20.46
CA LYS A 469 4.14 -27.73 -20.33
C LYS A 469 5.53 -27.88 -19.73
N LYS A 470 6.43 -26.95 -20.05
CA LYS A 470 7.81 -26.94 -19.56
C LYS A 470 7.92 -26.54 -18.09
N LYS A 471 7.02 -25.68 -17.62
CA LYS A 471 6.90 -25.22 -16.23
C LYS A 471 5.44 -25.23 -15.78
N PRO A 472 4.87 -26.42 -15.53
CA PRO A 472 3.50 -26.55 -15.02
C PRO A 472 3.29 -25.71 -13.76
N CYS A 473 2.06 -25.22 -13.57
CA CYS A 473 1.71 -24.52 -12.34
C CYS A 473 1.54 -25.51 -11.19
N GLU A 474 2.15 -25.22 -10.03
CA GLU A 474 2.18 -26.14 -8.89
C GLU A 474 1.55 -25.52 -7.63
N GLY A 475 0.86 -26.34 -6.84
CA GLY A 475 0.30 -25.87 -5.55
C GLY A 475 -0.76 -24.79 -5.72
N ILE A 476 -1.52 -24.81 -6.81
CA ILE A 476 -2.68 -23.94 -6.99
C ILE A 476 -3.81 -24.46 -6.11
N ARG A 477 -4.41 -23.60 -5.29
CA ARG A 477 -5.50 -23.98 -4.38
C ARG A 477 -6.72 -23.11 -4.59
N LEU A 478 -7.86 -23.75 -4.82
CA LEU A 478 -9.17 -23.10 -4.85
C LEU A 478 -9.94 -23.50 -3.60
N LYS A 479 -10.39 -22.54 -2.79
CA LYS A 479 -11.22 -22.79 -1.60
C LYS A 479 -12.38 -21.81 -1.59
N ASP A 480 -13.61 -22.32 -1.50
CA ASP A 480 -14.83 -21.51 -1.48
C ASP A 480 -14.96 -20.53 -2.66
N VAL A 481 -14.57 -21.00 -3.85
CA VAL A 481 -14.79 -20.28 -5.11
C VAL A 481 -16.19 -20.61 -5.63
N LYS A 482 -17.04 -19.58 -5.77
CA LYS A 482 -18.47 -19.67 -6.12
C LYS A 482 -18.82 -18.64 -7.18
N LEU A 483 -18.52 -18.97 -8.44
CA LEU A 483 -18.74 -18.09 -9.59
C LEU A 483 -19.88 -18.62 -10.46
N THR A 484 -20.73 -17.70 -10.92
CA THR A 484 -21.90 -18.02 -11.75
C THR A 484 -21.88 -17.27 -13.07
N TYR A 485 -22.43 -17.88 -14.12
CA TYR A 485 -22.70 -17.28 -15.42
C TYR A 485 -24.18 -17.52 -15.74
N LYS A 486 -24.94 -16.47 -16.03
CA LYS A 486 -26.40 -16.54 -16.28
C LYS A 486 -27.14 -17.37 -15.21
N ALA A 487 -26.87 -17.08 -13.93
CA ALA A 487 -27.41 -17.77 -12.75
C ALA A 487 -27.11 -19.28 -12.64
N ARG A 488 -26.27 -19.82 -13.52
CA ARG A 488 -25.76 -21.20 -13.46
C ARG A 488 -24.32 -21.21 -12.99
N ARG A 489 -23.84 -22.36 -12.50
CA ARG A 489 -22.41 -22.55 -12.19
C ARG A 489 -21.57 -22.25 -13.43
N ALA A 490 -20.55 -21.41 -13.26
CA ALA A 490 -19.61 -21.12 -14.33
C ALA A 490 -18.67 -22.31 -14.60
N GLN A 491 -18.02 -22.31 -15.76
CA GLN A 491 -17.07 -23.34 -16.18
C GLN A 491 -15.63 -22.97 -15.84
N SER A 492 -14.76 -23.97 -15.96
CA SER A 492 -13.31 -23.89 -15.79
C SER A 492 -12.60 -24.59 -16.93
N THR A 493 -11.40 -24.12 -17.25
CA THR A 493 -10.46 -24.81 -18.16
C THR A 493 -9.07 -24.75 -17.56
N CYS A 494 -8.40 -25.89 -17.41
CA CYS A 494 -7.11 -25.98 -16.76
C CYS A 494 -6.16 -26.85 -17.57
N VAL A 495 -4.99 -26.31 -17.91
CA VAL A 495 -3.97 -26.95 -18.73
C VAL A 495 -2.64 -26.84 -18.00
N ASN A 496 -1.97 -27.99 -17.79
CA ASN A 496 -0.71 -28.13 -17.06
C ASN A 496 -0.71 -27.45 -15.66
N ALA A 497 -1.81 -27.55 -14.93
CA ALA A 497 -1.95 -26.94 -13.61
C ALA A 497 -2.32 -28.02 -12.58
N ALA A 498 -1.45 -28.22 -11.59
CA ALA A 498 -1.75 -29.08 -10.45
C ALA A 498 -2.62 -28.30 -9.44
N VAL A 499 -3.94 -28.51 -9.54
CA VAL A 499 -4.94 -27.77 -8.75
C VAL A 499 -5.53 -28.66 -7.67
N SER A 500 -5.54 -28.15 -6.44
CA SER A 500 -6.28 -28.73 -5.32
C SER A 500 -7.54 -27.91 -5.06
N ALA A 501 -8.70 -28.59 -5.03
CA ALA A 501 -9.98 -27.97 -4.72
C ALA A 501 -10.80 -28.91 -3.81
N PRO A 502 -11.20 -28.49 -2.59
CA PRO A 502 -12.10 -29.28 -1.77
C PRO A 502 -13.49 -29.35 -2.41
N VAL A 503 -14.28 -30.37 -2.00
CA VAL A 503 -15.58 -30.74 -2.59
C VAL A 503 -16.57 -29.56 -2.72
N GLN A 504 -16.43 -28.53 -1.89
CA GLN A 504 -17.37 -27.40 -1.82
C GLN A 504 -17.12 -26.27 -2.86
N ALA A 505 -16.08 -26.35 -3.70
CA ALA A 505 -15.89 -25.40 -4.80
C ALA A 505 -16.87 -25.65 -5.96
N TYR A 506 -17.63 -24.62 -6.35
CA TYR A 506 -18.33 -24.59 -7.63
C TYR A 506 -17.29 -24.11 -8.62
N VAL A 507 -16.85 -24.87 -9.61
CA VAL A 507 -15.68 -24.59 -10.47
C VAL A 507 -14.49 -25.39 -9.96
N ARG A 508 -14.05 -26.35 -10.78
CA ARG A 508 -12.99 -27.33 -10.51
C ARG A 508 -12.19 -27.56 -11.80
N CYS A 509 -10.89 -27.80 -11.67
CA CYS A 509 -10.10 -28.33 -12.77
C CYS A 509 -10.31 -29.84 -12.76
N ASP A 510 -11.07 -30.36 -13.72
CA ASP A 510 -11.27 -31.80 -13.90
C ASP A 510 -10.23 -32.36 -14.90
#